data_AF-A0A6V7FMT7-F1
#
_entry.id   AF-A0A6V7FMT7-F1
#
_cell.length_a   1.000
_cell.length_b   1.000
_cell.length_c   1.000
_cell.angle_alpha   90.00
_cell.angle_beta   90.00
_cell.angle_gamma   90.00
#
_symmetry.space_group_name_H-M   'P 1'
#
loop_
_entity.id
_entity.type
_entity.pdbx_description
1 polymer ?
#
loop_
_entity_poly.entity_id
_entity_poly.type
_entity_poly.pdbx_seq_one_letter_code
_entity_poly.pdbx_strand_id
1 'polypeptide(L)'
;MIADLQPGEVVIAEKIDRISRLPLPEAERLIASIQAKGARLAVPGVVDLSDLAAEAEGVAKIVLEAVQSMLLRLALQMARDDYEDRRERQRQGIELAKDAGKYRGRRADPKRRAQVVALRKSGHSITRTAELAGCSPSQVKRIWAAEVSQAEAARMGAFREDALTEADALAAADQEGTKA
;
A
#
# COMPACT_ATOMS: atom_id res chain seq x y z
N MET A 1 -0.75 -24.44 -8.60
CA MET A 1 -0.33 -23.31 -9.45
C MET A 1 1.12 -23.40 -9.96
N ILE A 2 2.13 -23.77 -9.16
CA ILE A 2 3.45 -24.24 -9.71
C ILE A 2 3.54 -25.78 -9.66
N ALA A 3 2.92 -26.39 -8.65
CA ALA A 3 2.89 -27.83 -8.49
C ALA A 3 2.29 -28.58 -9.69
N ASP A 4 1.37 -27.93 -10.40
CA ASP A 4 0.59 -28.49 -11.51
C ASP A 4 1.27 -28.33 -12.88
N LEU A 5 2.40 -27.60 -12.94
CA LEU A 5 3.13 -27.35 -14.19
C LEU A 5 3.59 -28.66 -14.82
N GLN A 6 3.34 -28.78 -16.12
CA GLN A 6 3.80 -29.89 -16.94
C GLN A 6 5.07 -29.52 -17.70
N PRO A 7 5.93 -30.51 -18.01
CA PRO A 7 7.09 -30.29 -18.87
C PRO A 7 6.68 -29.69 -20.22
N GLY A 8 7.40 -28.65 -20.66
CA GLY A 8 7.13 -27.94 -21.92
C GLY A 8 6.11 -26.81 -21.82
N GLU A 9 5.45 -26.62 -20.67
CA GLU A 9 4.58 -25.46 -20.46
C GLU A 9 5.39 -24.16 -20.33
N VAL A 10 4.79 -23.06 -20.76
CA VAL A 10 5.39 -21.72 -20.66
C VAL A 10 4.63 -20.89 -19.64
N VAL A 11 5.34 -20.48 -18.58
CA VAL A 11 4.86 -19.50 -17.62
C VAL A 11 5.14 -18.12 -18.17
N ILE A 12 4.10 -17.35 -18.45
CA ILE A 12 4.24 -15.97 -18.91
C ILE A 12 4.07 -15.03 -17.72
N ALA A 13 5.10 -14.25 -17.41
CA ALA A 13 4.98 -13.15 -16.47
C ALA A 13 4.61 -11.88 -17.25
N GLU A 14 3.59 -11.13 -16.81
CA GLU A 14 3.19 -9.86 -17.46
C GLU A 14 4.38 -8.89 -17.59
N LYS A 15 5.18 -8.79 -16.53
CA LYS A 15 6.38 -7.96 -16.42
C LYS A 15 7.33 -8.55 -15.39
N ILE A 16 8.61 -8.20 -15.50
CA ILE A 16 9.63 -8.61 -14.52
C ILE A 16 9.38 -8.07 -13.11
N ASP A 17 8.70 -6.92 -12.99
CA ASP A 17 8.35 -6.30 -11.70
C ASP A 17 7.37 -7.13 -10.86
N ARG A 18 6.67 -8.08 -11.48
CA ARG A 18 5.82 -9.04 -10.77
C ARG A 18 6.66 -10.05 -9.98
N ILE A 19 7.87 -10.32 -10.44
CA ILE A 19 8.83 -11.23 -9.81
C ILE A 19 9.78 -10.45 -8.87
N SER A 20 10.22 -9.24 -9.27
CA SER A 20 11.22 -8.43 -8.52
C SER A 20 10.74 -7.85 -7.18
N ARG A 21 9.45 -7.97 -6.87
CA ARG A 21 8.92 -7.68 -5.53
C ARG A 21 9.51 -8.62 -4.47
N LEU A 22 9.87 -9.84 -4.87
CA LEU A 22 10.62 -10.76 -4.04
C LEU A 22 12.09 -10.33 -3.97
N PRO A 23 12.78 -10.56 -2.84
CA PRO A 23 14.24 -10.51 -2.79
C PRO A 23 14.86 -11.38 -3.91
N LEU A 24 16.01 -10.97 -4.45
CA LEU A 24 16.67 -11.69 -5.55
C LEU A 24 16.81 -13.21 -5.28
N PRO A 25 17.22 -13.67 -4.07
CA PRO A 25 17.34 -15.11 -3.80
C PRO A 25 16.00 -15.87 -3.88
N GLU A 26 14.89 -15.20 -3.55
CA GLU A 26 13.55 -15.80 -3.63
C GLU A 26 13.04 -15.85 -5.07
N ALA A 27 13.32 -14.82 -5.86
CA ALA A 27 13.05 -14.80 -7.30
C ALA A 27 13.82 -15.92 -8.03
N GLU A 28 15.10 -16.11 -7.69
CA GLU A 28 15.91 -17.21 -8.23
C GLU A 28 15.33 -18.58 -7.86
N ARG A 29 14.89 -18.77 -6.62
CA ARG A 29 14.23 -20.02 -6.19
C ARG A 29 12.93 -20.26 -6.95
N LEU A 30 12.14 -19.22 -7.20
CA LEU A 30 10.92 -19.33 -7.99
C LEU A 30 11.23 -19.81 -9.41
N ILE A 31 12.22 -19.20 -10.07
CA ILE A 31 12.65 -19.59 -11.43
C ILE A 31 13.15 -21.03 -11.43
N ALA A 32 14.00 -21.39 -10.47
CA ALA A 32 14.51 -22.74 -10.33
C ALA A 32 13.38 -23.76 -10.14
N SER A 33 12.33 -23.41 -9.39
CA SER A 33 11.16 -24.28 -9.19
C SER A 33 10.35 -24.51 -10.49
N ILE A 34 10.26 -23.50 -11.35
CA ILE A 34 9.60 -23.60 -12.67
C ILE A 34 10.43 -24.48 -13.60
N GLN A 35 11.74 -24.22 -13.66
CA GLN A 35 12.67 -24.99 -14.49
C GLN A 35 12.76 -26.46 -14.05
N ALA A 36 12.72 -26.73 -12.74
CA ALA A 36 12.71 -28.09 -12.21
C ALA A 36 11.49 -28.91 -12.63
N LYS A 37 10.38 -28.24 -12.99
CA LYS A 37 9.18 -28.88 -13.57
C LYS A 37 9.29 -29.10 -15.09
N GLY A 38 10.39 -28.67 -15.71
CA GLY A 38 10.57 -28.69 -17.16
C GLY A 38 9.76 -27.60 -17.89
N ALA A 39 9.24 -26.62 -17.15
CA ALA A 39 8.54 -25.48 -17.71
C ALA A 39 9.51 -24.33 -17.99
N ARG A 40 9.15 -23.47 -18.95
CA ARG A 40 9.93 -22.29 -19.35
C ARG A 40 9.28 -21.03 -18.78
N LEU A 41 10.10 -20.02 -18.47
CA LEU A 41 9.62 -18.70 -18.05
C LEU A 41 9.83 -17.72 -19.20
N ALA A 42 8.74 -17.10 -19.66
CA ALA A 42 8.76 -16.03 -20.64
C ALA A 42 8.42 -14.69 -19.97
N VAL A 43 9.29 -13.71 -20.13
CA VAL A 43 9.11 -12.35 -19.57
C VAL A 43 9.25 -11.33 -20.71
N PRO A 44 8.23 -10.50 -20.98
CA PRO A 44 8.34 -9.43 -21.97
C PRO A 44 9.51 -8.51 -21.67
N GLY A 45 10.34 -8.25 -22.68
CA GLY A 45 11.50 -7.37 -22.59
C GLY A 45 12.80 -8.03 -22.11
N VAL A 46 12.79 -9.32 -21.73
CA VAL A 46 14.00 -10.11 -21.51
C VAL A 46 14.23 -10.98 -22.75
N VAL A 47 15.45 -10.98 -23.26
CA VAL A 47 15.83 -11.85 -24.39
C VAL A 47 15.72 -13.31 -23.96
N ASP A 48 15.05 -14.12 -24.78
CA ASP A 48 14.94 -15.56 -24.60
C ASP A 48 15.86 -16.28 -25.58
N LEU A 49 16.96 -16.84 -25.08
CA LEU A 49 17.92 -17.63 -25.84
C LEU A 49 17.62 -19.14 -25.80
N SER A 50 16.50 -19.55 -25.22
CA SER A 50 16.20 -20.98 -24.97
C SER A 50 16.12 -21.79 -26.26
N ASP A 51 15.56 -21.24 -27.33
CA ASP A 51 15.45 -21.93 -28.61
C ASP A 51 16.80 -22.04 -29.32
N LEU A 52 17.61 -20.96 -29.28
CA LEU A 52 18.97 -20.98 -29.81
C LEU A 52 19.88 -21.96 -29.03
N ALA A 53 19.71 -22.05 -27.71
CA ALA A 53 20.42 -23.00 -26.87
C ALA A 53 19.99 -24.45 -27.13
N ALA A 54 18.73 -24.67 -27.49
CA ALA A 54 18.21 -26.00 -27.82
C ALA A 54 18.78 -26.56 -29.13
N GLU A 55 19.09 -25.69 -30.09
CA GLU A 55 19.71 -26.04 -31.38
C GLU A 55 21.24 -26.14 -31.31
N ALA A 56 21.86 -25.62 -30.25
CA ALA A 56 23.30 -25.62 -30.07
C ALA A 56 23.81 -26.92 -29.42
N GLU A 57 25.07 -27.27 -29.72
CA GLU A 57 25.76 -28.43 -29.13
C GLU A 57 27.08 -28.03 -28.46
N GLY A 58 27.57 -28.91 -27.58
CA GLY A 58 28.86 -28.76 -26.92
C GLY A 58 29.00 -27.45 -26.14
N VAL A 59 30.12 -26.75 -26.35
CA VAL A 59 30.47 -25.51 -25.63
C VAL A 59 29.46 -24.39 -25.90
N ALA A 60 28.93 -24.29 -27.13
CA ALA A 60 28.00 -23.22 -27.50
C ALA A 60 26.73 -23.26 -26.65
N LYS A 61 26.17 -24.46 -26.43
CA LYS A 61 25.01 -24.66 -25.57
C LYS A 61 25.26 -24.20 -24.13
N ILE A 62 26.38 -24.60 -23.54
CA ILE A 62 26.75 -24.23 -22.18
C ILE A 62 26.85 -22.71 -22.03
N VAL A 63 27.47 -22.04 -23.02
CA VAL A 63 27.60 -20.58 -23.02
C VAL A 63 26.22 -19.90 -23.13
N LEU A 64 25.35 -20.36 -24.02
CA LEU A 64 24.01 -19.79 -24.20
C LEU A 64 23.15 -19.93 -22.94
N GLU A 65 23.18 -21.09 -22.28
CA GLU A 65 22.46 -21.31 -21.01
C GLU A 65 23.00 -20.41 -19.89
N ALA A 66 24.33 -20.24 -19.80
CA ALA A 66 24.96 -19.36 -18.83
C ALA A 66 24.61 -17.88 -19.07
N VAL A 67 24.63 -17.43 -20.34
CA VAL A 67 24.23 -16.07 -20.72
C VAL A 67 22.76 -15.83 -20.41
N GLN A 68 21.87 -16.79 -20.73
CA GLN A 68 20.44 -16.68 -20.40
C GLN A 68 20.22 -16.50 -18.89
N SER A 69 20.89 -17.32 -18.08
CA SER A 69 20.82 -17.23 -16.61
C SER A 69 21.32 -15.88 -16.09
N MET A 70 22.44 -15.39 -16.62
CA MET A 70 23.00 -14.09 -16.25
C MET A 70 22.08 -12.93 -16.65
N LEU A 71 21.54 -12.93 -17.87
CA LEU A 71 20.61 -11.89 -18.35
C LEU A 71 19.36 -11.83 -17.48
N LEU A 72 18.80 -12.99 -17.10
CA LEU A 72 17.65 -13.06 -16.23
C LEU A 72 17.94 -12.48 -14.83
N ARG A 73 19.10 -12.83 -14.24
CA ARG A 73 19.52 -12.29 -12.93
C ARG A 73 19.73 -10.77 -12.97
N LEU A 74 20.40 -10.27 -14.00
CA LEU A 74 20.60 -8.84 -14.19
C LEU A 74 19.27 -8.10 -14.32
N ALA A 75 18.35 -8.64 -15.14
CA ALA A 75 17.03 -8.05 -15.32
C ALA A 75 16.23 -8.03 -14.00
N LEU A 76 16.31 -9.12 -13.22
CA LEU A 76 15.67 -9.19 -11.89
C LEU A 76 16.26 -8.18 -10.92
N GLN A 77 17.59 -8.02 -10.91
CA GLN A 77 18.26 -7.07 -10.03
C GLN A 77 17.89 -5.63 -10.40
N MET A 78 17.92 -5.27 -11.69
CA MET A 78 17.51 -3.93 -12.13
C MET A 78 16.06 -3.62 -11.75
N ALA A 79 15.17 -4.60 -11.90
CA ALA A 79 13.77 -4.46 -11.51
C ALA A 79 13.56 -4.38 -9.99
N ARG A 80 14.51 -4.91 -9.20
CA ARG A 80 14.51 -4.79 -7.75
C ARG A 80 14.98 -3.40 -7.33
N ASP A 81 16.06 -2.91 -7.91
CA ASP A 81 16.61 -1.58 -7.63
C ASP A 81 15.55 -0.50 -7.90
N ASP A 82 14.86 -0.57 -9.05
CA ASP A 82 13.78 0.38 -9.36
C ASP A 82 12.58 0.25 -8.39
N TYR A 83 12.26 -0.96 -7.93
CA TYR A 83 11.23 -1.15 -6.90
C TYR A 83 11.61 -0.49 -5.56
N GLU A 84 12.86 -0.66 -5.14
CA GLU A 84 13.38 -0.06 -3.91
C GLU A 84 13.43 1.47 -4.01
N ASP A 85 13.90 2.01 -5.14
CA ASP A 85 13.94 3.45 -5.40
C ASP A 85 12.54 4.08 -5.36
N ARG A 86 11.53 3.42 -5.95
CA ARG A 86 10.14 3.91 -5.89
C ARG A 86 9.62 3.93 -4.45
N ARG A 87 9.95 2.91 -3.66
CA ARG A 87 9.55 2.82 -2.25
C ARG A 87 10.25 3.88 -1.40
N GLU A 88 11.52 4.11 -1.65
CA GLU A 88 12.31 5.17 -1.03
C GLU A 88 11.71 6.54 -1.28
N ARG A 89 11.49 6.88 -2.56
CA ARG A 89 10.87 8.14 -2.98
C ARG A 89 9.46 8.32 -2.40
N GLN A 90 8.68 7.24 -2.36
CA GLN A 90 7.36 7.27 -1.71
C GLN A 90 7.49 7.57 -0.21
N ARG A 91 8.45 6.94 0.50
CA ARG A 91 8.66 7.18 1.93
C ARG A 91 9.03 8.64 2.19
N GLN A 92 9.99 9.17 1.45
CA GLN A 92 10.41 10.58 1.53
C GLN A 92 9.23 11.52 1.26
N GLY A 93 8.43 11.25 0.23
CA GLY A 93 7.23 12.03 -0.06
C GLY A 93 6.17 11.98 1.05
N ILE A 94 5.99 10.82 1.70
CA ILE A 94 5.11 10.66 2.85
C ILE A 94 5.63 11.46 4.05
N GLU A 95 6.93 11.43 4.33
CA GLU A 95 7.55 12.18 5.42
C GLU A 95 7.35 13.69 5.22
N LEU A 96 7.69 14.23 4.05
CA LEU A 96 7.45 15.64 3.71
C LEU A 96 5.97 16.04 3.85
N ALA A 97 5.05 15.17 3.43
CA ALA A 97 3.62 15.44 3.55
C ALA A 97 3.08 15.29 4.99
N LYS A 98 3.71 14.47 5.84
CA LYS A 98 3.41 14.41 7.27
C LYS A 98 3.89 15.68 7.97
N ASP A 99 5.10 16.14 7.67
CA ASP A 99 5.65 17.39 8.21
C ASP A 99 4.81 18.61 7.79
N ALA A 100 4.31 18.61 6.55
CA ALA A 100 3.34 19.59 6.06
C ALA A 100 1.90 19.39 6.59
N GLY A 101 1.66 18.47 7.53
CA GLY A 101 0.35 18.27 8.17
C GLY A 101 -0.77 17.73 7.27
N LYS A 102 -0.44 17.18 6.10
CA LYS A 102 -1.45 16.65 5.14
C LYS A 102 -2.08 15.34 5.61
N TYR A 103 -1.35 14.55 6.39
CA TYR A 103 -1.82 13.28 6.94
C TYR A 103 -2.67 13.47 8.20
N ARG A 104 -3.96 13.79 8.02
CA ARG A 104 -4.95 13.96 9.12
C ARG A 104 -5.72 12.67 9.47
N GLY A 105 -5.34 11.54 8.88
CA GLY A 105 -6.01 10.25 9.04
C GLY A 105 -7.43 10.22 8.44
N ARG A 106 -8.22 9.24 8.85
CA ARG A 106 -9.62 9.12 8.41
C ARG A 106 -10.46 10.22 9.08
N ARG A 107 -11.01 11.13 8.29
CA ARG A 107 -11.93 12.16 8.77
C ARG A 107 -13.16 11.51 9.43
N ALA A 108 -13.55 12.05 10.59
CA ALA A 108 -14.75 11.60 11.28
C ALA A 108 -15.99 11.91 10.43
N ASP A 109 -17.01 11.06 10.50
CA ASP A 109 -18.31 11.31 9.90
C ASP A 109 -19.15 12.15 10.88
N PRO A 110 -19.36 13.46 10.62
CA PRO A 110 -20.05 14.33 11.55
C PRO A 110 -21.54 13.96 11.70
N LYS A 111 -22.18 13.49 10.62
CA LYS A 111 -23.61 13.12 10.64
C LYS A 111 -23.83 11.90 11.53
N ARG A 112 -23.00 10.86 11.35
CA ARG A 112 -23.05 9.66 12.19
C ARG A 112 -22.77 9.99 13.65
N ARG A 113 -21.81 10.89 13.92
CA ARG A 113 -21.51 11.33 15.29
C ARG A 113 -22.71 12.01 15.94
N ALA A 114 -23.34 12.95 15.25
CA ALA A 114 -24.54 13.65 15.73
C ALA A 114 -25.70 12.68 16.00
N GLN A 115 -25.93 11.73 15.08
CA GLN A 115 -26.97 10.71 15.23
C GLN A 115 -26.74 9.83 16.47
N VAL A 116 -25.51 9.35 16.68
CA VAL A 116 -25.16 8.55 17.87
C VAL A 116 -25.37 9.36 19.16
N VAL A 117 -24.96 10.62 19.18
CA VAL A 117 -25.13 11.51 20.35
C VAL A 117 -26.62 11.72 20.65
N ALA A 118 -27.45 11.99 19.65
CA ALA A 118 -28.89 12.15 19.81
C ALA A 118 -29.57 10.88 20.36
N LEU A 119 -29.25 9.72 19.79
CA LEU A 119 -29.76 8.43 20.24
C LEU A 119 -29.35 8.13 21.70
N ARG A 120 -28.11 8.43 22.07
CA ARG A 120 -27.64 8.25 23.46
C ARG A 120 -28.29 9.21 24.44
N LYS A 121 -28.49 10.50 24.06
CA LYS A 121 -29.21 11.49 24.89
C LYS A 121 -30.69 11.13 25.09
N SER A 122 -31.32 10.49 24.11
CA SER A 122 -32.70 9.96 24.22
C SER A 122 -32.84 8.67 25.04
N GLY A 123 -31.76 8.17 25.66
CA GLY A 123 -31.81 7.05 26.60
C GLY A 123 -31.58 5.65 25.98
N HIS A 124 -31.28 5.55 24.68
CA HIS A 124 -31.03 4.26 24.04
C HIS A 124 -29.76 3.59 24.57
N SER A 125 -29.78 2.25 24.72
CA SER A 125 -28.61 1.46 25.09
C SER A 125 -27.51 1.53 23.99
N ILE A 126 -26.28 1.18 24.36
CA ILE A 126 -25.13 1.22 23.43
C ILE A 126 -25.37 0.27 22.26
N THR A 127 -25.85 -0.95 22.52
CA THR A 127 -26.15 -1.95 21.50
C THR A 127 -27.25 -1.47 20.57
N ARG A 128 -28.34 -0.92 21.13
CA ARG A 128 -29.46 -0.42 20.31
C ARG A 128 -29.07 0.79 19.47
N THR A 129 -28.23 1.67 20.01
CA THR A 129 -27.68 2.82 19.26
C THR A 129 -26.79 2.38 18.11
N ALA A 130 -25.98 1.33 18.31
CA ALA A 130 -25.09 0.79 17.29
C ALA A 130 -25.88 0.23 16.09
N GLU A 131 -26.96 -0.51 16.36
CA GLU A 131 -27.89 -1.01 15.33
C GLU A 131 -28.54 0.14 14.56
N LEU A 132 -29.13 1.12 15.25
CA LEU A 132 -29.88 2.22 14.64
C LEU A 132 -28.98 3.20 13.86
N ALA A 133 -27.72 3.38 14.29
CA ALA A 133 -26.76 4.26 13.63
C ALA A 133 -25.86 3.53 12.62
N GLY A 134 -26.05 2.22 12.41
CA GLY A 134 -25.26 1.42 11.47
C GLY A 134 -23.75 1.45 11.77
N CYS A 135 -23.36 1.39 13.05
CA CYS A 135 -21.96 1.40 13.46
C CYS A 135 -21.69 0.40 14.60
N SER A 136 -20.41 0.13 14.91
CA SER A 136 -20.07 -0.85 15.94
C SER A 136 -20.32 -0.30 17.35
N PRO A 137 -20.65 -1.16 18.34
CA PRO A 137 -20.78 -0.73 19.74
C PRO A 137 -19.53 -0.01 20.27
N SER A 138 -18.33 -0.42 19.83
CA SER A 138 -17.07 0.25 20.16
C SER A 138 -17.01 1.68 19.59
N GLN A 139 -17.53 1.91 18.39
CA GLN A 139 -17.61 3.24 17.81
C GLN A 139 -18.61 4.13 18.57
N VAL A 140 -19.74 3.58 19.02
CA VAL A 140 -20.70 4.28 19.88
C VAL A 140 -20.05 4.68 21.21
N LYS A 141 -19.37 3.75 21.89
CA LYS A 141 -18.64 4.02 23.14
C LYS A 141 -17.62 5.15 22.98
N ARG A 142 -16.81 5.09 21.92
CA ARG A 142 -15.79 6.10 21.62
C ARG A 142 -16.40 7.49 21.36
N ILE A 143 -17.49 7.55 20.58
CA ILE A 143 -18.19 8.81 20.29
C ILE A 143 -18.79 9.38 21.58
N TRP A 144 -19.45 8.55 22.39
CA TRP A 144 -20.09 8.96 23.63
C TRP A 144 -19.10 9.45 24.68
N ALA A 145 -17.98 8.74 24.87
CA ALA A 145 -16.93 9.17 25.79
C ALA A 145 -16.35 10.54 25.41
N ALA A 146 -16.13 10.78 24.12
CA ALA A 146 -15.63 12.06 23.64
C ALA A 146 -16.66 13.21 23.80
N GLU A 147 -17.96 12.93 23.67
CA GLU A 147 -19.03 13.91 23.94
C GLU A 147 -19.12 14.26 25.43
N VAL A 148 -19.08 13.26 26.32
CA VAL A 148 -19.15 13.47 27.78
C VAL A 148 -17.95 14.27 28.26
N SER A 149 -16.74 13.94 27.81
CA SER A 149 -15.53 14.69 28.14
C SER A 149 -15.60 16.16 27.66
N GLN A 150 -16.18 16.43 26.49
CA GLN A 150 -16.41 17.80 26.02
C GLN A 150 -17.45 18.55 26.86
N ALA A 151 -18.53 17.89 27.28
CA ALA A 151 -19.55 18.48 28.14
C ALA A 151 -19.02 18.77 29.56
N GLU A 152 -18.18 17.90 30.10
CA GLU A 152 -17.50 18.09 31.38
C GLU A 152 -16.50 19.25 31.32
N ALA A 153 -15.67 19.32 30.27
CA ALA A 153 -14.75 20.44 30.05
C ALA A 153 -15.49 21.79 29.96
N ALA A 154 -16.63 21.84 29.26
CA ALA A 154 -17.48 23.03 29.18
C ALA A 154 -18.09 23.41 30.53
N ARG A 155 -18.46 22.43 31.36
CA ARG A 155 -19.01 22.65 32.71
C ARG A 155 -17.96 23.17 33.70
N MET A 156 -16.69 22.78 33.51
CA MET A 156 -15.56 23.22 34.34
C MET A 156 -14.94 24.55 33.87
N GLY A 157 -15.54 25.23 32.89
CA GLY A 157 -15.09 26.54 32.43
C GLY A 157 -13.75 26.52 31.68
N ALA A 158 -13.32 25.37 31.16
CA ALA A 158 -12.15 25.31 30.29
C ALA A 158 -12.43 26.12 29.02
N PHE A 159 -11.54 27.06 28.70
CA PHE A 159 -11.62 27.91 27.52
C PHE A 159 -11.86 27.01 26.30
N ARG A 160 -12.90 27.31 25.53
CA ARG A 160 -13.16 26.63 24.25
C ARG A 160 -12.03 27.11 23.34
N GLU A 161 -10.92 26.37 23.24
CA GLU A 161 -10.01 26.57 22.12
C GLU A 161 -10.84 26.29 20.88
N ASP A 162 -11.27 27.37 20.22
CA ASP A 162 -11.84 27.31 18.90
C ASP A 162 -10.81 26.58 18.05
N ALA A 163 -11.05 25.29 17.82
CA ALA A 163 -10.27 24.52 16.87
C ALA A 163 -10.42 25.27 15.55
N LEU A 164 -9.35 25.98 15.13
CA LEU A 164 -9.24 26.80 13.93
C LEU A 164 -10.21 26.27 12.88
N THR A 165 -11.29 27.01 12.65
CA THR A 165 -12.27 26.60 11.65
C THR A 165 -11.60 26.61 10.28
N GLU A 166 -12.16 25.87 9.33
CA GLU A 166 -11.65 25.86 7.96
C GLU A 166 -11.61 27.29 7.36
N ALA A 167 -12.46 28.20 7.86
CA ALA A 167 -12.44 29.63 7.57
C ALA A 167 -11.22 30.37 8.19
N ASP A 168 -10.86 30.07 9.44
CA ASP A 168 -9.69 30.66 10.10
C ASP A 168 -8.37 30.21 9.47
N ALA A 169 -8.32 28.96 8.99
CA ALA A 169 -7.17 28.43 8.26
C ALA A 169 -7.02 29.03 6.85
N LEU A 170 -8.13 29.33 6.16
CA LEU A 170 -8.12 30.02 4.86
C LEU A 170 -7.74 31.50 5.01
N ALA A 171 -8.21 32.18 6.05
CA ALA A 171 -7.87 33.57 6.32
C ALA A 171 -6.37 33.78 6.62
N ALA A 172 -5.70 32.79 7.21
CA ALA A 172 -4.26 32.81 7.44
C ALA A 172 -3.44 32.61 6.14
N ALA A 173 -3.97 31.84 5.17
CA ALA A 173 -3.30 31.56 3.90
C ALA A 173 -3.32 32.76 2.93
N ASP A 174 -4.39 33.57 2.92
CA ASP A 174 -4.49 34.76 2.06
C ASP A 174 -3.59 35.93 2.51
N GLN A 175 -3.20 35.98 3.79
CA GLN A 175 -2.35 37.07 4.31
C GLN A 175 -0.87 36.91 3.98
N GLU A 176 -0.38 35.70 3.65
CA GLU A 176 1.01 35.49 3.25
C GLU A 176 1.30 35.90 1.78
N GLY A 177 0.27 36.11 0.95
CA GLY A 177 0.41 36.52 -0.45
C GLY A 177 0.58 38.02 -0.70
N THR A 178 0.52 38.87 0.34
CA THR A 178 0.50 40.35 0.17
C THR A 178 1.73 41.07 0.74
N LYS A 179 2.79 40.35 1.09
CA LYS A 179 4.09 40.96 1.40
C LYS A 179 5.10 40.56 0.32
N ALA A 180 5.24 41.48 -0.63
CA ALA A 180 6.33 41.54 -1.61
C ALA A 180 7.71 41.57 -0.94
#